data_AF-A0A351A302-F1
#
_entry.id   AF-A0A351A302-F1
#
_cell.length_a   1.000
_cell.length_b   1.000
_cell.length_c   1.000
_cell.angle_alpha   90.00
_cell.angle_beta   90.00
_cell.angle_gamma   90.00
#
_symmetry.space_group_name_H-M   'P 1'
#
loop_
_entity.id
_entity.type
_entity.pdbx_description
1 polymer ?
#
loop_
_entity_poly.entity_id
_entity_poly.type
_entity_poly.pdbx_seq_one_letter_code
_entity_poly.pdbx_strand_id
1 'polypeptide(L)'
;MANRPAESAKGKRFSRRSLITHETEYGPVILERIDWRATFCRSSIEAARARAIRVLSAYGAPLDDLLAVAPHGSAVREHVMHVRGEGPDSLPALAAQLLEVALHLLAYLDMGEEAAKVVPGLAFRLGRLELLLHVYEVEAEIQAARRLGKPTSDPYDVSRNDRVIRYHARLIAAGSTDATKQTAIAFDLSDRQVRNILKGKAGSNPVDSDSA
;
A
#
# COMPACT_ATOMS: atom_id res chain seq x y z
N MET A 1 41.75 7.03 14.77
CA MET A 1 40.36 6.58 15.03
C MET A 1 39.54 6.94 13.80
N ALA A 2 38.97 5.98 13.08
CA ALA A 2 38.15 6.27 11.91
C ALA A 2 36.81 6.86 12.35
N ASN A 3 36.45 8.04 11.81
CA ASN A 3 35.14 8.65 12.00
C ASN A 3 34.07 7.64 11.57
N ARG A 4 33.27 7.14 12.50
CA ARG A 4 32.07 6.39 12.14
C ARG A 4 31.11 7.37 11.44
N PRO A 5 30.63 7.06 10.23
CA PRO A 5 29.70 7.93 9.54
C PRO A 5 28.41 8.08 10.36
N ALA A 6 27.85 9.28 10.36
CA ALA A 6 26.64 9.59 11.11
C ALA A 6 25.44 8.85 10.50
N GLU A 7 24.85 7.93 11.27
CA GLU A 7 23.61 7.24 10.89
C GLU A 7 22.41 8.13 11.20
N SER A 8 21.52 8.31 10.23
CA SER A 8 20.25 9.01 10.43
C SER A 8 19.07 8.21 9.89
N ALA A 9 18.02 8.09 10.69
CA ALA A 9 16.75 7.48 10.27
C ALA A 9 15.86 8.55 9.64
N LYS A 10 15.56 8.44 8.35
CA LYS A 10 14.64 9.37 7.65
C LYS A 10 13.47 8.62 7.01
N GLY A 11 12.27 9.19 7.10
CA GLY A 11 11.04 8.64 6.50
C GLY A 11 9.88 8.52 7.49
N LYS A 12 8.69 8.18 6.97
CA LYS A 12 7.49 7.89 7.80
C LYS A 12 7.68 6.56 8.54
N ARG A 13 6.86 6.28 9.57
CA ARG A 13 6.99 5.09 10.44
C ARG A 13 7.22 3.76 9.68
N PHE A 14 6.63 3.60 8.50
CA PHE A 14 6.71 2.41 7.65
C PHE A 14 7.70 2.49 6.48
N SER A 15 8.40 3.63 6.31
CA SER A 15 9.40 3.87 5.27
C SER A 15 10.69 4.46 5.84
N ARG A 16 11.00 4.14 7.11
CA ARG A 16 12.22 4.60 7.76
C ARG A 16 13.42 3.91 7.13
N ARG A 17 14.31 4.73 6.57
CA ARG A 17 15.54 4.30 5.91
C ARG A 17 16.72 4.65 6.80
N SER A 18 17.65 3.71 6.95
CA SER A 18 18.94 3.99 7.58
C SER A 18 19.85 4.60 6.53
N LEU A 19 20.22 5.86 6.74
CA LEU A 19 21.08 6.60 5.82
C LEU A 19 22.45 6.78 6.49
N ILE A 20 23.50 6.49 5.71
CA ILE A 20 24.89 6.72 6.05
C ILE A 20 25.40 7.80 5.12
N THR A 21 25.91 8.91 5.68
CA THR A 21 26.65 9.89 4.87
C THR A 21 28.11 9.47 4.83
N HIS A 22 28.62 9.26 3.62
CA HIS A 22 30.02 8.94 3.38
C HIS A 22 30.70 10.13 2.69
N GLU A 23 31.76 10.65 3.30
CA GLU A 23 32.57 11.69 2.67
C GLU A 23 33.43 11.07 1.55
N THR A 24 33.40 11.70 0.38
CA THR A 24 34.23 11.33 -0.78
C THR A 24 35.01 12.55 -1.27
N GLU A 25 36.00 12.34 -2.14
CA GLU A 25 36.77 13.44 -2.77
C GLU A 25 35.89 14.40 -3.60
N TYR A 26 34.69 13.97 -3.97
CA TYR A 26 33.69 14.74 -4.73
C TYR A 26 32.58 15.33 -3.85
N GLY A 27 32.68 15.19 -2.52
CA GLY A 27 31.69 15.64 -1.55
C GLY A 27 30.92 14.50 -0.85
N PRO A 28 29.94 14.83 0.01
CA PRO A 28 29.19 13.85 0.78
C PRO A 28 28.21 13.06 -0.10
N VAL A 29 28.32 11.74 -0.07
CA VAL A 29 27.38 10.81 -0.72
C VAL A 29 26.51 10.17 0.35
N ILE A 30 25.19 10.17 0.14
CA ILE A 30 24.24 9.53 1.04
C ILE A 30 23.98 8.11 0.56
N LEU A 31 24.36 7.13 1.36
CA LEU A 31 24.15 5.71 1.10
C LEU A 31 23.02 5.19 1.98
N GLU A 32 22.10 4.44 1.39
CA GLU A 32 21.04 3.75 2.12
C GLU A 32 21.54 2.38 2.58
N ARG A 33 21.55 2.15 3.90
CA ARG A 33 21.95 0.87 4.48
C ARG A 33 20.75 -0.06 4.47
N ILE A 34 20.88 -1.15 3.72
CA ILE A 34 19.85 -2.20 3.63
C ILE A 34 20.41 -3.46 4.28
N ASP A 35 19.75 -3.95 5.31
CA ASP A 35 20.03 -5.30 5.83
C ASP A 35 19.41 -6.32 4.88
N TRP A 36 20.24 -6.84 3.98
CA TRP A 36 19.78 -7.74 2.93
C TRP A 36 19.11 -9.00 3.49
N ARG A 37 19.55 -9.51 4.64
CA ARG A 37 19.02 -10.74 5.24
C ARG A 37 17.66 -10.52 5.89
N ALA A 38 17.49 -9.37 6.53
CA ALA A 38 16.21 -8.98 7.15
C ALA A 38 15.17 -8.49 6.12
N THR A 39 15.63 -7.92 5.01
CA THR A 39 14.77 -7.24 4.02
C THR A 39 14.44 -8.13 2.82
N PHE A 40 15.34 -9.03 2.42
CA PHE A 40 15.23 -9.81 1.18
C PHE A 40 15.40 -11.32 1.43
N CYS A 41 14.61 -11.84 2.36
CA CYS A 41 14.47 -13.27 2.58
C CYS A 41 13.35 -13.85 1.70
N ARG A 42 13.29 -15.18 1.56
CA ARG A 42 12.27 -15.85 0.72
C ARG A 42 10.85 -15.38 1.04
N SER A 43 10.51 -15.24 2.32
CA SER A 43 9.16 -14.82 2.74
C SER A 43 8.82 -13.38 2.33
N SER A 44 9.77 -12.44 2.37
CA SER A 44 9.52 -11.07 1.90
C SER A 44 9.36 -11.01 0.37
N ILE A 45 10.16 -11.79 -0.36
CA ILE A 45 10.05 -11.89 -1.82
C ILE A 45 8.70 -12.52 -2.22
N GLU A 46 8.25 -13.55 -1.51
CA GLU A 46 6.93 -14.15 -1.73
C GLU A 46 5.78 -13.18 -1.40
N ALA A 47 5.91 -12.37 -0.35
CA ALA A 47 4.92 -11.33 -0.05
C ALA A 47 4.84 -10.28 -1.16
N ALA A 48 5.97 -9.84 -1.71
CA ALA A 48 6.02 -8.93 -2.85
C ALA A 48 5.37 -9.54 -4.10
N ARG A 49 5.67 -10.81 -4.40
CA ARG A 49 5.01 -11.58 -5.48
C ARG A 49 3.50 -11.63 -5.30
N ALA A 50 3.02 -12.00 -4.11
CA ALA A 50 1.58 -12.12 -3.83
C ALA A 50 0.86 -10.78 -3.95
N ARG A 51 1.48 -9.69 -3.48
CA ARG A 51 0.96 -8.33 -3.64
C ARG A 51 0.84 -7.93 -5.11
N ALA A 52 1.88 -8.17 -5.91
CA ALA A 52 1.86 -7.88 -7.34
C ALA A 52 0.74 -8.66 -8.06
N ILE A 53 0.61 -9.96 -7.79
CA ILE A 53 -0.47 -10.81 -8.33
C ILE A 53 -1.83 -10.21 -7.99
N ARG A 54 -2.07 -9.84 -6.73
CA ARG A 54 -3.36 -9.26 -6.31
C ARG A 54 -3.70 -7.98 -7.09
N VAL A 55 -2.73 -7.08 -7.27
CA VAL A 55 -2.93 -5.83 -8.03
C VAL A 55 -3.25 -6.15 -9.50
N LEU A 56 -2.49 -7.04 -10.12
CA LEU A 56 -2.66 -7.42 -11.53
C LEU A 56 -3.97 -8.17 -11.78
N SER A 57 -4.38 -9.04 -10.86
CA SER A 57 -5.69 -9.72 -10.88
C SER A 57 -6.83 -8.72 -10.75
N ALA A 58 -6.73 -7.75 -9.83
CA ALA A 58 -7.72 -6.67 -9.72
C ALA A 58 -7.80 -5.80 -10.99
N TYR A 59 -6.69 -5.73 -11.74
CA TYR A 59 -6.63 -5.05 -13.03
C TYR A 59 -7.17 -5.90 -14.20
N GLY A 60 -7.46 -7.18 -13.98
CA GLY A 60 -7.94 -8.11 -15.00
C GLY A 60 -6.86 -8.65 -15.93
N ALA A 61 -5.60 -8.72 -15.48
CA ALA A 61 -4.55 -9.41 -16.25
C ALA A 61 -4.78 -10.94 -16.23
N PRO A 62 -4.68 -11.64 -17.38
CA PRO A 62 -4.86 -13.10 -17.45
C PRO A 62 -3.58 -13.82 -16.96
N LEU A 63 -3.33 -13.76 -15.65
CA LEU A 63 -2.07 -14.17 -15.06
C LEU A 63 -1.74 -15.65 -15.29
N ASP A 64 -2.71 -16.54 -15.18
CA ASP A 64 -2.48 -17.98 -15.31
C ASP A 64 -1.95 -18.34 -16.71
N ASP A 65 -2.58 -17.81 -17.75
CA ASP A 65 -2.17 -18.01 -19.15
C ASP A 65 -0.77 -17.42 -19.42
N LEU A 66 -0.53 -16.20 -18.94
CA LEU A 66 0.72 -15.48 -19.18
C LEU A 66 1.90 -16.11 -18.44
N LEU A 67 1.68 -16.59 -17.21
CA LEU A 67 2.70 -17.27 -16.41
C LEU A 67 2.94 -18.70 -16.90
N ALA A 68 1.97 -19.35 -17.53
CA ALA A 68 2.19 -20.63 -18.22
C ALA A 68 3.14 -20.47 -19.41
N VAL A 69 3.06 -19.36 -20.14
CA VAL A 69 3.96 -19.06 -21.27
C VAL A 69 5.36 -18.62 -20.80
N ALA A 70 5.42 -17.71 -19.84
CA ALA A 70 6.69 -17.21 -19.29
C ALA A 70 6.65 -17.20 -17.76
N PRO A 71 7.09 -18.30 -17.09
CA PRO A 71 7.01 -18.46 -15.64
C PRO A 71 7.78 -17.41 -14.83
N HIS A 72 8.72 -16.71 -15.46
CA HIS A 72 9.50 -15.62 -14.86
C HIS A 72 8.83 -14.24 -14.98
N GLY A 73 7.63 -14.15 -15.57
CA GLY A 73 6.79 -12.96 -15.56
C GLY A 73 7.01 -11.97 -16.72
N SER A 74 7.90 -12.24 -17.67
CA SER A 74 8.15 -11.32 -18.80
C SER A 74 6.92 -11.13 -19.69
N ALA A 75 6.15 -12.20 -19.94
CA ALA A 75 4.91 -12.12 -20.71
C ALA A 75 3.84 -11.27 -20.01
N VAL A 76 3.81 -11.27 -18.67
CA VAL A 76 2.93 -10.40 -17.88
C VAL A 76 3.32 -8.93 -18.06
N ARG A 77 4.62 -8.62 -17.97
CA ARG A 77 5.12 -7.26 -18.21
C ARG A 77 4.82 -6.77 -19.61
N GLU A 78 5.08 -7.61 -20.62
CA GLU A 78 4.79 -7.31 -22.02
C GLU A 78 3.31 -7.01 -22.25
N HIS A 79 2.44 -7.88 -21.72
CA HIS A 79 1.00 -7.70 -21.83
C HIS A 79 0.53 -6.38 -21.20
N VAL A 80 1.00 -6.07 -19.99
CA VAL A 80 0.58 -4.85 -19.29
C VAL A 80 1.10 -3.58 -19.99
N MET A 81 2.39 -3.54 -20.32
CA MET A 81 3.00 -2.31 -20.85
C MET A 81 2.71 -2.10 -22.33
N HIS A 82 2.70 -3.17 -23.14
CA HIS A 82 2.63 -3.05 -24.60
C HIS A 82 1.28 -3.44 -25.18
N VAL A 83 0.60 -4.46 -24.65
CA VAL A 83 -0.73 -4.85 -25.16
C VAL A 83 -1.82 -3.94 -24.61
N ARG A 84 -1.78 -3.63 -23.31
CA ARG A 84 -2.73 -2.70 -22.68
C ARG A 84 -2.32 -1.24 -22.77
N GLY A 85 -1.07 -0.96 -23.15
CA GLY A 85 -0.56 0.40 -23.32
C GLY A 85 -0.38 1.17 -22.01
N GLU A 86 -0.22 0.46 -20.89
CA GLU A 86 -0.02 1.10 -19.59
C GLU A 86 1.34 1.80 -19.53
N GLY A 87 1.36 3.05 -19.07
CA GLY A 87 2.61 3.77 -18.85
C GLY A 87 3.52 3.05 -17.85
N PRO A 88 4.85 3.17 -17.97
CA PRO A 88 5.81 2.42 -17.16
C PRO A 88 5.70 2.68 -15.65
N ASP A 89 5.20 3.85 -15.26
CA ASP A 89 5.00 4.26 -13.86
C ASP A 89 3.55 4.05 -13.37
N SER A 90 2.68 3.48 -14.19
CA SER A 90 1.32 3.14 -13.76
C SER A 90 1.33 2.04 -12.70
N LEU A 91 0.31 2.02 -11.85
CA LEU A 91 0.13 0.98 -10.83
C LEU A 91 0.24 -0.47 -11.40
N PRO A 92 -0.47 -0.84 -12.49
CA PRO A 92 -0.34 -2.18 -13.07
C PRO A 92 1.06 -2.43 -13.67
N ALA A 93 1.72 -1.44 -14.29
CA ALA A 93 3.06 -1.63 -14.84
C ALA A 93 4.12 -1.82 -13.74
N LEU A 94 4.01 -1.08 -12.63
CA LEU A 94 4.85 -1.26 -11.45
C LEU A 94 4.63 -2.64 -10.83
N ALA A 95 3.37 -3.10 -10.75
CA ALA A 95 3.05 -4.44 -10.27
C ALA A 95 3.63 -5.54 -11.17
N ALA A 96 3.55 -5.40 -12.50
CA ALA A 96 4.13 -6.36 -13.44
C ALA A 96 5.65 -6.45 -13.33
N GLN A 97 6.34 -5.30 -13.20
CA GLN A 97 7.78 -5.26 -12.96
C GLN A 97 8.15 -5.86 -11.61
N LEU A 98 7.37 -5.61 -10.55
CA LEU A 98 7.59 -6.19 -9.23
C LEU A 98 7.45 -7.72 -9.26
N LEU A 99 6.43 -8.23 -9.95
CA LEU A 99 6.20 -9.66 -10.14
C LEU A 99 7.39 -10.32 -10.86
N GLU A 100 7.82 -9.75 -11.98
CA GLU A 100 8.96 -10.25 -12.75
C GLU A 100 10.23 -10.32 -11.88
N VAL A 101 10.57 -9.25 -11.17
CA VAL A 101 11.77 -9.22 -10.30
C VAL A 101 11.65 -10.22 -9.15
N ALA A 102 10.47 -10.36 -8.53
CA ALA A 102 10.26 -11.32 -7.45
C ALA A 102 10.43 -12.77 -7.92
N LEU A 103 9.91 -13.12 -9.10
CA LEU A 103 10.05 -14.45 -9.68
C LEU A 103 11.50 -14.78 -10.01
N HIS A 104 12.25 -13.84 -10.57
CA HIS A 104 13.69 -14.00 -10.79
C HIS A 104 14.46 -14.22 -9.49
N LEU A 105 14.17 -13.43 -8.45
CA LEU A 105 14.83 -13.59 -7.15
C LEU A 105 14.55 -14.96 -6.51
N LEU A 106 13.30 -15.44 -6.58
CA LEU A 106 12.96 -16.77 -6.07
C LEU A 106 13.71 -17.87 -6.82
N ALA A 107 13.78 -17.79 -8.15
CA ALA A 107 14.55 -18.74 -8.95
C ALA A 107 16.05 -18.72 -8.61
N TYR A 108 16.63 -17.52 -8.44
CA TYR A 108 18.05 -17.39 -8.09
C TYR A 108 18.38 -17.92 -6.69
N LEU A 109 17.46 -17.83 -5.73
CA LEU A 109 17.65 -18.45 -4.41
C LEU A 109 17.78 -19.97 -4.49
N ASP A 110 17.22 -20.60 -5.53
CA ASP A 110 17.28 -22.04 -5.75
C ASP A 110 18.52 -22.49 -6.55
N MET A 111 19.28 -21.55 -7.13
CA MET A 111 20.42 -21.84 -8.03
C MET A 111 21.81 -21.85 -7.36
N GLY A 112 21.91 -21.57 -6.06
CA GLY A 112 23.19 -21.67 -5.32
C GLY A 112 24.17 -20.49 -5.50
N GLU A 113 25.45 -20.72 -5.22
CA GLU A 113 26.46 -19.65 -5.00
C GLU A 113 26.73 -18.74 -6.21
N GLU A 114 26.59 -19.22 -7.45
CA GLU A 114 26.82 -18.36 -8.64
C GLU A 114 25.77 -17.25 -8.77
N ALA A 115 24.54 -17.50 -8.33
CA ALA A 115 23.46 -16.52 -8.36
C ALA A 115 23.65 -15.41 -7.30
N ALA A 116 24.46 -15.65 -6.26
CA ALA A 116 24.67 -14.72 -5.15
C ALA A 116 25.24 -13.35 -5.59
N LYS A 117 25.86 -13.27 -6.77
CA LYS A 117 26.38 -12.01 -7.33
C LYS A 117 25.28 -11.13 -7.95
N VAL A 118 24.21 -11.72 -8.45
CA VAL A 118 23.10 -11.02 -9.13
C VAL A 118 22.01 -10.61 -8.14
N VAL A 119 21.82 -11.41 -7.08
CA VAL A 119 20.80 -11.22 -6.03
C VAL A 119 20.80 -9.81 -5.42
N PRO A 120 21.93 -9.15 -5.08
CA PRO A 120 21.91 -7.83 -4.45
C PRO A 120 21.29 -6.73 -5.34
N GLY A 121 21.61 -6.71 -6.63
CA GLY A 121 21.08 -5.71 -7.57
C GLY A 121 19.59 -5.88 -7.82
N LEU A 122 19.14 -7.13 -7.96
CA LEU A 122 17.72 -7.46 -8.10
C LEU A 122 16.94 -7.18 -6.81
N ALA A 123 17.51 -7.49 -5.65
CA ALA A 123 16.91 -7.21 -4.35
C ALA A 123 16.71 -5.71 -4.13
N PHE A 124 17.71 -4.89 -4.47
CA PHE A 124 17.56 -3.44 -4.45
C PHE A 124 16.43 -2.96 -5.37
N ARG A 125 16.35 -3.50 -6.60
CA ARG A 125 15.27 -3.18 -7.55
C ARG A 125 13.90 -3.59 -7.00
N LEU A 126 13.80 -4.76 -6.36
CA LEU A 126 12.58 -5.23 -5.71
C LEU A 126 12.12 -4.25 -4.63
N GLY A 127 13.00 -3.86 -3.70
CA GLY A 127 12.68 -2.93 -2.62
C GLY A 127 12.22 -1.56 -3.14
N ARG A 128 12.86 -1.06 -4.21
CA ARG A 128 12.45 0.18 -4.87
C ARG A 128 11.06 0.07 -5.50
N LEU A 129 10.78 -1.01 -6.23
CA LEU A 129 9.49 -1.24 -6.86
C LEU A 129 8.38 -1.41 -5.82
N GLU A 130 8.65 -2.10 -4.72
CA GLU A 130 7.68 -2.29 -3.64
C GLU A 130 7.31 -0.97 -2.97
N LEU A 131 8.30 -0.11 -2.72
CA LEU A 131 8.08 1.22 -2.18
C LEU A 131 7.24 2.09 -3.13
N LEU A 132 7.57 2.08 -4.43
CA LEU A 132 6.82 2.82 -5.44
C LEU A 132 5.39 2.31 -5.54
N LEU A 133 5.19 0.99 -5.62
CA LEU A 133 3.86 0.39 -5.66
C LEU A 133 3.04 0.79 -4.43
N HIS A 134 3.64 0.81 -3.24
CA HIS A 134 2.97 1.27 -2.02
C HIS A 134 2.54 2.74 -2.10
N VAL A 135 3.41 3.63 -2.58
CA VAL A 135 3.06 5.05 -2.76
C VAL A 135 1.86 5.19 -3.70
N TYR A 136 1.88 4.47 -4.83
CA TYR A 136 0.78 4.54 -5.80
C TYR A 136 -0.51 3.91 -5.30
N GLU A 137 -0.46 2.80 -4.53
CA GLU A 137 -1.66 2.24 -3.89
C GLU A 137 -2.25 3.24 -2.89
N VAL A 138 -1.44 3.87 -2.04
CA VAL A 138 -1.89 4.88 -1.09
C VAL A 138 -2.43 6.12 -1.81
N GLU A 139 -1.79 6.58 -2.88
CA GLU A 139 -2.30 7.69 -3.69
C GLU A 139 -3.63 7.33 -4.37
N ALA A 140 -3.77 6.10 -4.90
CA ALA A 140 -5.01 5.61 -5.47
C ALA A 140 -6.12 5.54 -4.43
N GLU A 141 -5.83 5.07 -3.21
CA GLU A 141 -6.76 5.07 -2.08
C GLU A 141 -7.16 6.49 -1.67
N ILE A 142 -6.20 7.42 -1.57
CA ILE A 142 -6.46 8.83 -1.28
C ILE A 142 -7.29 9.47 -2.40
N GLN A 143 -6.99 9.18 -3.66
CA GLN A 143 -7.77 9.68 -4.79
C GLN A 143 -9.17 9.08 -4.81
N ALA A 144 -9.33 7.79 -4.53
CA ALA A 144 -10.62 7.14 -4.36
C ALA A 144 -11.40 7.79 -3.21
N ALA A 145 -10.75 8.04 -2.06
CA ALA A 145 -11.33 8.76 -0.92
C ALA A 145 -11.70 10.21 -1.24
N ARG A 146 -10.94 10.89 -2.12
CA ARG A 146 -11.25 12.24 -2.62
C ARG A 146 -12.36 12.25 -3.66
N ARG A 147 -12.48 11.21 -4.50
CA ARG A 147 -13.63 10.99 -5.40
C ARG A 147 -14.89 10.70 -4.59
N LEU A 148 -14.77 9.94 -3.50
CA LEU A 148 -15.79 9.78 -2.46
C LEU A 148 -16.09 11.08 -1.67
N GLY A 149 -15.35 12.17 -1.91
CA GLY A 149 -15.55 13.48 -1.30
C GLY A 149 -15.89 14.60 -2.31
N LYS A 150 -16.03 14.28 -3.60
CA LYS A 150 -16.61 15.19 -4.59
C LYS A 150 -18.07 14.77 -4.80
N PRO A 151 -19.03 15.71 -4.78
CA PRO A 151 -20.44 15.37 -4.98
C PRO A 151 -20.64 14.98 -6.45
N THR A 152 -20.53 13.69 -6.75
CA THR A 152 -21.19 13.09 -7.91
C THR A 152 -22.56 12.65 -7.43
N SER A 153 -23.59 13.28 -8.00
CA SER A 153 -25.01 13.04 -7.76
C SER A 153 -25.39 11.55 -7.88
N ASP A 154 -25.32 10.81 -6.78
CA ASP A 154 -25.77 9.41 -6.68
C ASP A 154 -26.48 9.20 -5.31
N PRO A 155 -27.60 8.46 -5.23
CA PRO A 155 -28.52 8.48 -4.09
C PRO A 155 -28.03 7.68 -2.87
N TYR A 156 -26.76 7.25 -2.83
CA TYR A 156 -26.16 6.47 -1.75
C TYR A 156 -25.01 7.18 -1.02
N ASP A 157 -24.92 8.50 -1.13
CA ASP A 157 -23.90 9.30 -0.44
C ASP A 157 -24.18 9.37 1.08
N VAL A 158 -23.62 8.42 1.82
CA VAL A 158 -23.78 8.33 3.28
C VAL A 158 -22.89 9.39 3.92
N SER A 159 -23.51 10.47 4.42
CA SER A 159 -22.84 11.63 5.02
C SER A 159 -21.76 11.23 6.05
N ARG A 160 -20.73 12.07 6.24
CA ARG A 160 -19.70 11.87 7.28
C ARG A 160 -20.32 11.55 8.65
N ASN A 161 -21.44 12.19 8.97
CA ASN A 161 -22.19 11.98 10.21
C ASN A 161 -22.80 10.57 10.27
N ASP A 162 -23.37 10.09 9.17
CA ASP A 162 -23.91 8.73 9.11
C ASP A 162 -22.84 7.64 9.22
N ARG A 163 -21.63 7.89 8.68
CA ARG A 163 -20.49 6.99 8.86
C ARG A 163 -20.01 6.95 10.31
N VAL A 164 -19.94 8.10 10.98
CA VAL A 164 -19.65 8.20 12.42
C VAL A 164 -20.67 7.42 13.24
N ILE A 165 -21.96 7.56 12.92
CA ILE A 165 -23.06 6.89 13.64
C ILE A 165 -23.00 5.37 13.46
N ARG A 166 -22.80 4.87 12.23
CA ARG A 166 -22.70 3.44 11.96
C ARG A 166 -21.48 2.79 12.60
N TYR A 167 -20.33 3.48 12.59
CA TYR A 167 -19.11 2.98 13.24
C TYR A 167 -19.28 2.94 14.77
N HIS A 168 -19.87 3.98 15.36
CA HIS A 168 -20.15 4.04 16.79
C HIS A 168 -21.10 2.92 17.22
N ALA A 169 -22.18 2.66 16.47
CA ALA A 169 -23.13 1.59 16.76
C ALA A 169 -22.48 0.20 16.75
N ARG A 170 -21.51 -0.06 15.86
CA ARG A 170 -20.75 -1.32 15.83
C ARG A 170 -19.89 -1.52 17.07
N LEU A 171 -19.27 -0.47 17.59
CA LEU A 171 -18.47 -0.54 18.81
C LEU A 171 -19.33 -0.82 20.05
N ILE A 172 -20.53 -0.22 20.12
CA ILE A 172 -21.50 -0.51 21.19
C ILE A 172 -22.00 -1.96 21.10
N ALA A 173 -22.35 -2.43 19.90
CA ALA A 173 -22.78 -3.82 19.69
C ALA A 173 -21.69 -4.85 20.03
N ALA A 174 -20.41 -4.48 19.88
CA ALA A 174 -19.26 -5.29 20.28
C ALA A 174 -18.93 -5.19 21.79
N GLY A 175 -19.72 -4.47 22.59
CA GLY A 175 -19.52 -4.33 24.03
C GLY A 175 -18.39 -3.38 24.44
N SER A 176 -17.93 -2.50 23.54
CA SER A 176 -16.85 -1.56 23.84
C SER A 176 -17.29 -0.49 24.85
N THR A 177 -16.63 -0.44 26.01
CA THR A 177 -16.90 0.54 27.08
C THR A 177 -16.43 1.96 26.74
N ASP A 178 -15.50 2.10 25.78
CA ASP A 178 -14.92 3.39 25.35
C ASP A 178 -15.31 3.77 23.90
N ALA A 179 -16.47 3.30 23.42
CA ALA A 179 -16.90 3.47 22.02
C ALA A 179 -16.83 4.92 21.51
N THR A 180 -17.12 5.91 22.35
CA THR A 180 -17.07 7.35 21.99
C THR A 180 -15.65 7.81 21.69
N LYS A 181 -14.68 7.47 22.55
CA LYS A 181 -13.28 7.85 22.37
C LYS A 181 -12.68 7.15 21.16
N GLN A 182 -13.01 5.87 20.96
CA GLN A 182 -12.55 5.11 19.80
C GLN A 182 -13.13 5.65 18.49
N THR A 183 -14.38 6.11 18.50
CA THR A 183 -14.99 6.79 17.35
C THR A 183 -14.36 8.16 17.10
N ALA A 184 -14.04 8.91 18.16
CA ALA A 184 -13.37 10.20 18.08
C ALA A 184 -11.99 10.08 17.42
N ILE A 185 -11.18 9.10 17.85
CA ILE A 185 -9.86 8.80 17.26
C ILE A 185 -9.99 8.36 15.79
N ALA A 186 -10.94 7.47 15.49
CA ALA A 186 -11.09 6.91 14.14
C ALA A 186 -11.52 7.94 13.09
N PHE A 187 -12.20 9.02 13.50
CA PHE A 187 -12.75 10.04 12.59
C PHE A 187 -12.10 11.42 12.74
N ASP A 188 -11.02 11.51 13.53
CA ASP A 188 -10.31 12.76 13.86
C ASP A 188 -11.28 13.84 14.36
N LEU A 189 -12.04 13.49 15.39
CA LEU A 189 -13.03 14.34 16.03
C LEU A 189 -12.76 14.41 17.54
N SER A 190 -13.28 15.45 18.18
CA SER A 190 -13.40 15.48 19.64
C SER A 190 -14.58 14.63 20.12
N ASP A 191 -14.50 14.11 21.34
CA ASP A 191 -15.61 13.40 22.01
C ASP A 191 -16.91 14.24 22.03
N ARG A 192 -16.79 15.57 22.10
CA ARG A 192 -17.93 16.50 22.05
C ARG A 192 -18.58 16.50 20.67
N GLN A 193 -17.79 16.53 19.60
CA GLN A 193 -18.29 16.49 18.23
C GLN A 193 -18.98 15.15 17.92
N VAL A 194 -18.39 14.03 18.34
CA VAL A 194 -19.02 12.70 18.20
C VAL A 194 -20.38 12.67 18.92
N ARG A 195 -20.44 13.14 20.17
CA ARG A 195 -21.71 13.21 20.92
C ARG A 195 -22.76 14.11 20.24
N ASN A 196 -22.35 15.24 19.67
CA ASN A 196 -23.27 16.12 18.95
C ASN A 196 -23.82 15.48 17.67
N ILE A 197 -22.98 14.74 16.93
CA ILE A 197 -23.38 14.00 15.73
C ILE A 197 -24.38 12.89 16.10
N LEU A 198 -24.12 12.14 17.17
CA LEU A 198 -25.00 11.08 17.65
C LEU A 198 -26.34 11.64 18.14
N LYS A 199 -26.34 12.79 18.83
CA LYS A 199 -27.56 13.49 19.26
C LYS A 199 -28.38 14.05 18.09
N GLY A 200 -27.70 14.53 17.04
CA GLY A 200 -28.36 15.11 15.87
C GLY A 200 -29.25 14.15 15.08
N LYS A 201 -29.03 12.83 15.18
CA LYS A 201 -29.86 11.80 14.53
C LYS A 201 -30.93 11.19 15.45
N ALA A 202 -30.79 11.35 16.76
CA ALA A 202 -31.84 10.97 17.71
C ALA A 202 -33.08 11.89 17.62
N GLY A 203 -32.96 13.06 16.97
CA GLY A 203 -34.05 13.98 16.70
C GLY A 203 -34.76 13.78 15.35
N SER A 204 -34.38 12.77 14.56
CA SER A 204 -34.92 12.55 13.21
C SER A 204 -35.31 11.09 12.95
N ASN A 205 -36.52 10.71 13.40
CA ASN A 205 -37.54 9.84 12.76
C ASN A 205 -38.39 9.06 13.80
N PRO A 206 -39.68 8.72 13.51
CA PRO A 206 -40.27 8.57 12.19
C PRO A 206 -41.41 9.54 11.85
N VAL A 207 -41.61 9.65 10.54
CA VAL A 207 -42.83 10.14 9.89
C VAL A 207 -43.98 9.27 10.35
N ASP A 208 -45.02 9.91 10.90
CA ASP A 208 -46.32 9.29 11.11
C ASP A 208 -46.86 8.80 9.76
N SER A 209 -47.03 7.49 9.66
CA SER A 209 -47.95 6.85 8.75
C SER A 209 -49.37 7.08 9.26
N ASP A 210 -50.12 7.95 8.58
CA ASP A 210 -51.59 7.99 8.42
C ASP A 210 -51.96 9.43 8.05
N SER A 211 -52.59 9.73 6.92
CA SER A 211 -54.00 9.44 6.60
C SER A 211 -54.20 9.89 5.13
N ALA A 212 -54.77 9.05 4.26
CA ALA A 212 -56.19 9.04 3.86
C ALA A 212 -56.59 10.20 2.93
#